data_AF-I0V1U2-F1
#
_entry.id   AF-I0V1U2-F1
#
_cell.length_a   1.000
_cell.length_b   1.000
_cell.length_c   1.000
_cell.angle_alpha   90.00
_cell.angle_beta   90.00
_cell.angle_gamma   90.00
#
_symmetry.space_group_name_H-M   'P 1'
#
loop_
_entity.id
_entity.type
_entity.pdbx_description
1 polymer ?
#
loop_
_entity_poly.entity_id
_entity_poly.type
_entity_poly.pdbx_seq_one_letter_code
_entity_poly.pdbx_strand_id
1 'polypeptide(L)'
;MLDDSTDIVTALLSPSRVFSRDEVLGRPSAVPKVPGVYAWYFDEVPPGVPTGGCHSGPAGVLLYIGIAPSEPPRNGKAPSRQTVRHRLRYHYRGNAYGSTLRLTLGCLLADQIGLRLRRVGSGTRLTFTSEGEQKLSDWMASHARVTWTEHHRPWEPESEAIQRLNLPLNLQGNSHNAHYSTLKALRAEHRAMARALPVA
;
A
#
# COMPACT_ATOMS: atom_id res chain seq x y z
N MET A 1 -16.31 -13.54 -15.73
CA MET A 1 -15.17 -13.38 -14.80
C MET A 1 -14.27 -12.20 -15.18
N LEU A 2 -13.86 -12.05 -16.46
CA LEU A 2 -13.13 -10.84 -16.90
C LEU A 2 -13.98 -9.56 -16.77
N ASP A 3 -15.27 -9.65 -17.11
CA ASP A 3 -16.22 -8.53 -17.00
C ASP A 3 -16.30 -7.98 -15.56
N ASP A 4 -16.46 -8.87 -14.59
CA ASP A 4 -16.48 -8.55 -13.15
C ASP A 4 -15.18 -7.87 -12.70
N SER A 5 -14.01 -8.37 -13.11
CA SER A 5 -12.73 -7.76 -12.73
C SER A 5 -12.53 -6.36 -13.34
N THR A 6 -12.91 -6.16 -14.60
CA THR A 6 -12.90 -4.82 -15.23
C THR A 6 -13.84 -3.85 -14.53
N ASP A 7 -15.03 -4.30 -14.12
CA ASP A 7 -16.00 -3.49 -13.39
C ASP A 7 -15.45 -3.07 -12.02
N ILE A 8 -14.82 -4.00 -11.29
CA ILE A 8 -14.14 -3.69 -10.02
C ILE A 8 -13.06 -2.64 -10.22
N VAL A 9 -12.20 -2.79 -11.24
CA VAL A 9 -11.15 -1.80 -11.52
C VAL A 9 -11.75 -0.44 -11.86
N THR A 10 -12.79 -0.39 -12.68
CA THR A 10 -13.49 0.85 -13.04
C THR A 10 -14.09 1.54 -11.81
N ALA A 11 -14.72 0.78 -10.91
CA ALA A 11 -15.25 1.30 -9.65
C ALA A 11 -14.16 1.91 -8.76
N LEU A 12 -12.95 1.35 -8.75
CA LEU A 12 -11.81 1.90 -8.01
C LEU A 12 -11.26 3.19 -8.63
N LEU A 13 -11.38 3.37 -9.95
CA LEU A 13 -10.97 4.58 -10.69
C LEU A 13 -11.98 5.72 -10.61
N SER A 14 -13.24 5.43 -10.33
CA SER A 14 -14.30 6.44 -10.20
C SER A 14 -15.08 6.25 -8.90
N PRO A 15 -14.40 6.33 -7.73
CA PRO A 15 -15.07 6.10 -6.47
C PRO A 15 -16.06 7.22 -6.18
N SER A 16 -17.26 6.87 -5.73
CA SER A 16 -18.23 7.85 -5.23
C SER A 16 -17.71 8.62 -4.01
N ARG A 17 -16.79 8.02 -3.27
CA ARG A 17 -16.13 8.60 -2.09
C ARG A 17 -14.79 7.93 -1.81
N VAL A 18 -13.86 8.71 -1.27
CA VAL A 18 -12.64 8.22 -0.62
C VAL A 18 -12.67 8.55 0.88
N PHE A 19 -11.96 7.75 1.67
CA PHE A 19 -11.97 7.82 3.12
C PHE A 19 -10.60 8.20 3.68
N SER A 20 -10.60 9.07 4.67
CA SER A 20 -9.45 9.47 5.46
C SER A 20 -9.03 8.41 6.47
N ARG A 21 -7.86 8.61 7.08
CA ARG A 21 -7.37 7.78 8.18
C ARG A 21 -8.35 7.71 9.34
N ASP A 22 -8.93 8.84 9.75
CA ASP A 22 -9.79 8.90 10.94
C ASP A 22 -11.10 8.14 10.73
N GLU A 23 -11.69 8.23 9.55
CA GLU A 23 -12.89 7.46 9.18
C GLU A 23 -12.62 5.95 9.14
N VAL A 24 -11.44 5.56 8.64
CA VAL A 24 -11.03 4.15 8.60
C VAL A 24 -10.75 3.60 10.01
N LEU A 25 -10.11 4.39 10.86
CA LEU A 25 -9.72 3.97 12.21
C LEU A 25 -10.83 4.12 13.26
N GLY A 26 -11.83 4.94 12.96
CA GLY A 26 -12.94 5.33 13.84
C GLY A 26 -13.82 4.19 14.35
N ARG A 27 -14.73 4.54 15.26
CA ARG A 27 -15.71 3.64 15.88
C ARG A 27 -17.11 4.28 15.81
N PRO A 28 -18.05 3.74 15.02
CA PRO A 28 -17.86 2.61 14.10
C PRO A 28 -16.90 2.95 12.95
N SER A 29 -16.20 1.95 12.41
CA SER A 29 -15.31 2.11 11.26
C SER A 29 -16.14 2.07 9.97
N ALA A 30 -15.87 2.97 9.03
CA ALA A 30 -16.52 2.99 7.72
C ALA A 30 -16.22 1.75 6.87
N VAL A 31 -15.10 1.05 7.14
CA VAL A 31 -14.64 -0.08 6.31
C VAL A 31 -15.36 -1.37 6.70
N PRO A 32 -15.96 -2.14 5.78
CA PRO A 32 -16.59 -3.44 6.07
C PRO A 32 -15.57 -4.56 6.34
N LYS A 33 -15.98 -5.64 7.03
CA LYS A 33 -15.15 -6.84 7.28
C LYS A 33 -15.32 -7.87 6.15
N VAL A 34 -15.02 -7.50 4.92
CA VAL A 34 -15.20 -8.36 3.72
C VAL A 34 -13.89 -8.56 2.95
N PRO A 35 -13.80 -9.61 2.11
CA PRO A 35 -12.80 -9.70 1.06
C PRO A 35 -12.93 -8.55 0.05
N GLY A 36 -11.84 -8.07 -0.52
CA GLY A 36 -11.90 -7.01 -1.53
C GLY A 36 -10.56 -6.43 -1.93
N VAL A 37 -10.66 -5.48 -2.85
CA VAL A 37 -9.55 -4.69 -3.39
C VAL A 37 -9.67 -3.28 -2.84
N TYR A 38 -8.53 -2.63 -2.59
CA TYR A 38 -8.48 -1.25 -2.12
C TYR A 38 -7.48 -0.43 -2.92
N ALA A 39 -7.80 0.84 -3.14
CA ALA A 39 -7.05 1.78 -3.96
C ALA A 39 -6.69 3.03 -3.14
N TRP A 40 -5.42 3.43 -3.21
CA TRP A 40 -4.86 4.55 -2.45
C TRP A 40 -4.57 5.74 -3.37
N TYR A 41 -5.27 6.83 -3.07
CA TYR A 41 -5.12 8.12 -3.71
C TYR A 41 -4.29 9.05 -2.84
N PHE A 42 -3.45 9.86 -3.47
CA PHE A 42 -2.55 10.78 -2.79
C PHE A 42 -2.71 12.19 -3.33
N ASP A 43 -2.95 13.16 -2.44
CA ASP A 43 -2.96 14.59 -2.80
C ASP A 43 -1.54 15.18 -2.88
N GLU A 44 -0.59 14.58 -2.17
CA GLU A 44 0.84 14.84 -2.25
C GLU A 44 1.56 13.58 -2.75
N VAL A 45 2.24 13.72 -3.89
CA VAL A 45 3.01 12.64 -4.52
C VAL A 45 4.38 12.53 -3.83
N PRO A 46 4.79 11.34 -3.35
CA PRO A 46 6.11 11.18 -2.74
C PRO A 46 7.25 11.56 -3.71
N PRO A 47 8.38 12.09 -3.22
CA PRO A 47 9.49 12.52 -4.06
C PRO A 47 9.98 11.42 -5.02
N GLY A 48 10.23 11.80 -6.27
CA GLY A 48 10.77 10.90 -7.30
C GLY A 48 9.79 9.89 -7.90
N VAL A 49 8.51 9.90 -7.49
CA VAL A 49 7.47 9.04 -8.06
C VAL A 49 6.93 9.66 -9.36
N PRO A 50 7.05 9.01 -10.52
CA PRO A 50 6.50 9.52 -11.77
C PRO A 50 4.98 9.36 -11.80
N THR A 51 4.26 10.40 -12.20
CA THR A 51 2.79 10.40 -12.32
C THR A 51 2.28 10.36 -13.76
N GLY A 52 3.16 10.42 -14.75
CA GLY A 52 2.78 10.34 -16.16
C GLY A 52 2.00 9.07 -16.46
N GLY A 53 0.75 9.19 -16.91
CA GLY A 53 -0.13 8.06 -17.18
C GLY A 53 -0.76 7.41 -15.94
N CYS A 54 -0.52 7.93 -14.72
CA CYS A 54 -1.27 7.54 -13.54
C CYS A 54 -2.69 8.12 -13.60
N HIS A 55 -3.66 7.37 -13.09
CA HIS A 55 -5.02 7.89 -12.95
C HIS A 55 -5.03 9.00 -11.89
N SER A 56 -5.62 10.15 -12.23
CA SER A 56 -5.71 11.34 -11.38
C SER A 56 -7.12 11.91 -11.40
N GLY A 57 -7.58 12.41 -10.26
CA GLY A 57 -8.90 13.02 -10.14
C GLY A 57 -9.04 13.85 -8.86
N PRO A 58 -10.27 14.24 -8.47
CA PRO A 58 -10.51 15.05 -7.26
C PRO A 58 -10.02 14.41 -5.96
N ALA A 59 -9.88 13.09 -5.93
CA ALA A 59 -9.35 12.35 -4.78
C ALA A 59 -7.80 12.37 -4.69
N GLY A 60 -7.10 12.90 -5.71
CA GLY A 60 -5.66 12.86 -5.85
C GLY A 60 -5.20 11.92 -6.98
N VAL A 61 -3.94 11.49 -6.91
CA VAL A 61 -3.34 10.55 -7.86
C VAL A 61 -3.40 9.13 -7.30
N LEU A 62 -3.92 8.18 -8.07
CA LEU A 62 -3.90 6.76 -7.72
C LEU A 62 -2.49 6.21 -7.92
N LEU A 63 -1.82 5.86 -6.83
CA LEU A 63 -0.42 5.38 -6.88
C LEU A 63 -0.25 3.93 -6.44
N TYR A 64 -1.23 3.37 -5.72
CA TYR A 64 -1.15 2.02 -5.16
C TYR A 64 -2.50 1.32 -5.07
N ILE A 65 -2.53 0.03 -5.40
CA ILE A 65 -3.65 -0.88 -5.13
C ILE A 65 -3.18 -2.07 -4.29
N GLY A 66 -4.05 -2.62 -3.46
CA GLY A 66 -3.80 -3.90 -2.78
C GLY A 66 -5.07 -4.67 -2.46
N ILE A 67 -4.90 -5.87 -1.91
CA ILE A 67 -6.01 -6.80 -1.65
C ILE A 67 -6.05 -7.34 -0.24
N ALA A 68 -7.21 -7.85 0.13
CA ALA A 68 -7.42 -8.71 1.29
C ALA A 68 -8.57 -9.68 1.03
N PRO A 69 -8.40 -11.01 1.16
CA PRO A 69 -7.16 -11.72 1.43
C PRO A 69 -6.25 -11.80 0.19
N SER A 70 -5.03 -12.32 0.37
CA SER A 70 -4.18 -12.74 -0.75
C SER A 70 -4.73 -14.00 -1.42
N GLU A 71 -4.27 -14.31 -2.64
CA GLU A 71 -4.58 -15.60 -3.30
C GLU A 71 -4.27 -16.78 -2.35
N PRO A 72 -5.18 -17.77 -2.25
CA PRO A 72 -4.93 -18.98 -1.48
C PRO A 72 -3.63 -19.66 -1.93
N PRO A 73 -2.76 -20.04 -0.98
CA PRO A 73 -1.45 -20.58 -1.34
C PRO A 73 -1.60 -22.00 -1.91
N ARG A 74 -0.86 -22.31 -2.98
CA ARG A 74 -0.90 -23.62 -3.65
C ARG A 74 -0.17 -24.74 -2.89
N ASN A 75 0.54 -24.40 -1.81
CA ASN A 75 1.36 -25.32 -1.02
C ASN A 75 0.61 -25.97 0.16
N GLY A 76 -0.73 -25.92 0.16
CA GLY A 76 -1.57 -26.54 1.20
C GLY A 76 -1.65 -25.77 2.52
N LYS A 77 -0.99 -24.61 2.66
CA LYS A 77 -1.19 -23.74 3.83
C LYS A 77 -2.62 -23.19 3.86
N ALA A 78 -3.14 -22.91 5.05
CA ALA A 78 -4.48 -22.36 5.22
C ALA A 78 -4.60 -20.98 4.52
N PRO A 79 -5.74 -20.68 3.85
CA PRO A 79 -5.99 -19.36 3.27
C PRO A 79 -6.00 -18.25 4.32
N SER A 80 -5.58 -17.05 3.94
CA SER A 80 -5.67 -15.87 4.80
C SER A 80 -7.12 -15.50 5.08
N ARG A 81 -7.44 -15.18 6.33
CA ARG A 81 -8.76 -14.68 6.77
C ARG A 81 -8.80 -13.15 6.89
N GLN A 82 -7.81 -12.45 6.32
CA GLN A 82 -7.76 -11.00 6.38
C GLN A 82 -8.82 -10.36 5.47
N THR A 83 -9.34 -9.23 5.91
CA THR A 83 -10.38 -8.45 5.24
C THR A 83 -9.85 -7.06 4.90
N VAL A 84 -10.56 -6.31 4.07
CA VAL A 84 -10.20 -4.92 3.74
C VAL A 84 -10.10 -4.08 5.02
N ARG A 85 -11.00 -4.25 5.99
CA ARG A 85 -10.89 -3.59 7.33
C ARG A 85 -9.57 -3.91 8.03
N HIS A 86 -9.14 -5.17 8.03
CA HIS A 86 -7.88 -5.54 8.68
C HIS A 86 -6.67 -4.89 7.98
N ARG A 87 -6.61 -4.97 6.64
CA ARG A 87 -5.47 -4.43 5.87
C ARG A 87 -5.40 -2.91 5.92
N LEU A 88 -6.52 -2.22 5.71
CA LEU A 88 -6.54 -0.74 5.72
C LEU A 88 -6.19 -0.16 7.09
N ARG A 89 -6.72 -0.73 8.16
CA ARG A 89 -6.33 -0.34 9.53
C ARG A 89 -4.83 -0.55 9.77
N TYR A 90 -4.26 -1.65 9.26
CA TYR A 90 -2.84 -1.93 9.42
C TYR A 90 -1.97 -0.97 8.59
N HIS A 91 -2.39 -0.57 7.39
CA HIS A 91 -1.65 0.44 6.60
C HIS A 91 -1.61 1.80 7.31
N TYR A 92 -2.72 2.24 7.90
CA TYR A 92 -2.79 3.53 8.61
C TYR A 92 -2.17 3.57 10.02
N ARG A 93 -1.97 2.42 10.67
CA ARG A 93 -1.52 2.35 12.09
C ARG A 93 -0.35 1.39 12.36
N GLY A 94 -0.08 0.47 11.45
CA GLY A 94 0.93 -0.57 11.61
C GLY A 94 2.35 -0.06 11.32
N ASN A 95 3.20 -0.93 10.81
CA ASN A 95 4.58 -0.59 10.49
C ASN A 95 5.04 -1.22 9.18
N ALA A 96 6.21 -0.80 8.70
CA ALA A 96 6.81 -1.24 7.44
C ALA A 96 7.08 -2.76 7.37
N TYR A 97 7.20 -3.45 8.51
CA TYR A 97 7.40 -4.90 8.51
C TYR A 97 6.17 -5.65 7.94
N GLY A 98 4.95 -5.26 8.35
CA GLY A 98 3.71 -5.92 7.90
C GLY A 98 3.01 -5.23 6.72
N SER A 99 3.52 -4.08 6.29
CA SER A 99 2.90 -3.25 5.25
C SER A 99 3.91 -2.85 4.16
N THR A 100 3.77 -3.46 2.98
CA THR A 100 4.53 -3.11 1.78
C THR A 100 4.36 -1.64 1.37
N LEU A 101 3.14 -1.07 1.52
CA LEU A 101 2.88 0.34 1.24
C LEU A 101 3.70 1.25 2.16
N ARG A 102 3.59 1.07 3.48
CA ARG A 102 4.42 1.79 4.48
C ARG A 102 5.92 1.65 4.23
N LEU A 103 6.43 0.46 3.91
CA LEU A 103 7.84 0.29 3.57
C LEU A 103 8.23 1.13 2.33
N THR A 104 7.38 1.15 1.32
CA THR A 104 7.59 1.92 0.09
C THR A 104 7.55 3.43 0.37
N LEU A 105 6.49 3.93 1.01
CA LEU A 105 6.34 5.34 1.35
C LEU A 105 7.47 5.81 2.26
N GLY A 106 7.82 5.04 3.30
CA GLY A 106 8.89 5.46 4.22
C GLY A 106 10.29 5.45 3.60
N CYS A 107 10.53 4.68 2.54
CA CYS A 107 11.77 4.82 1.76
C CYS A 107 11.75 6.09 0.90
N LEU A 108 10.65 6.37 0.21
CA LEU A 108 10.52 7.56 -0.64
C LEU A 108 10.55 8.88 0.15
N LEU A 109 9.97 8.88 1.35
CA LEU A 109 9.85 10.05 2.22
C LEU A 109 11.00 10.16 3.23
N ALA A 110 12.00 9.27 3.16
CA ALA A 110 13.01 9.16 4.21
C ALA A 110 13.74 10.48 4.48
N ASP A 111 14.18 11.16 3.43
CA ASP A 111 14.87 12.44 3.56
C ASP A 111 13.90 13.58 3.92
N GLN A 112 12.70 13.57 3.34
CA GLN A 112 11.69 14.62 3.55
C GLN A 112 11.19 14.70 5.00
N ILE A 113 10.95 13.56 5.65
CA ILE A 113 10.39 13.51 7.02
C ILE A 113 11.31 12.83 8.04
N GLY A 114 12.59 12.65 7.68
CA GLY A 114 13.64 12.16 8.59
C GLY A 114 13.39 10.74 9.09
N LEU A 115 13.16 9.80 8.16
CA LEU A 115 12.98 8.38 8.47
C LEU A 115 14.25 7.58 8.24
N ARG A 116 14.43 6.55 9.06
CA ARG A 116 15.50 5.57 8.83
C ARG A 116 14.98 4.17 9.09
N LEU A 117 15.12 3.29 8.10
CA LEU A 117 14.78 1.89 8.27
C LEU A 117 15.80 1.23 9.22
N ARG A 118 15.32 0.45 10.18
CA ARG A 118 16.13 -0.17 11.23
C ARG A 118 15.72 -1.62 11.44
N ARG A 119 16.70 -2.45 11.79
CA ARG A 119 16.45 -3.76 12.42
C ARG A 119 15.93 -3.53 13.84
N VAL A 120 14.89 -4.23 14.24
CA VAL A 120 14.26 -4.11 15.57
C VAL A 120 14.00 -5.47 16.21
N GLY A 121 13.83 -5.50 17.53
CA GLY A 121 13.53 -6.72 18.30
C GLY A 121 14.65 -7.75 18.18
N SER A 122 14.34 -8.96 17.70
CA SER A 122 15.34 -10.01 17.43
C SER A 122 16.27 -9.72 16.24
N GLY A 123 16.13 -8.55 15.59
CA GLY A 123 16.99 -8.11 14.49
C GLY A 123 16.58 -8.59 13.10
N THR A 124 15.54 -9.42 12.98
CA THR A 124 15.03 -9.91 11.70
C THR A 124 14.00 -8.98 11.07
N ARG A 125 13.27 -8.23 11.90
CA ARG A 125 12.21 -7.31 11.47
C ARG A 125 12.79 -5.95 11.11
N LEU A 126 12.28 -5.36 10.03
CA LEU A 126 12.66 -4.03 9.58
C LEU A 126 11.46 -3.07 9.72
N THR A 127 11.64 -1.97 10.45
CA THR A 127 10.64 -0.90 10.62
C THR A 127 11.33 0.46 10.61
N PHE A 128 10.56 1.55 10.56
CA PHE A 128 11.10 2.91 10.72
C PHE A 128 11.19 3.35 12.20
N THR A 129 11.37 2.40 13.13
CA THR A 129 11.24 2.60 14.60
C THR A 129 9.85 3.12 15.02
N SER A 130 9.57 3.19 16.33
CA SER A 130 8.27 3.71 16.77
C SER A 130 8.04 5.17 16.37
N GLU A 131 9.08 6.00 16.45
CA GLU A 131 9.01 7.43 16.11
C GLU A 131 8.79 7.64 14.60
N GLY A 132 9.58 6.97 13.74
CA GLY A 132 9.42 7.13 12.29
C GLY A 132 8.11 6.55 11.76
N GLU A 133 7.60 5.48 12.37
CA GLU A 133 6.27 4.96 12.02
C GLU A 133 5.14 5.92 12.47
N GLN A 134 5.34 6.71 13.53
CA GLN A 134 4.42 7.77 13.89
C GLN A 134 4.43 8.90 12.85
N LYS A 135 5.62 9.42 12.48
CA LYS A 135 5.76 10.43 11.41
C LYS A 135 5.13 9.98 10.10
N LEU A 136 5.35 8.72 9.71
CA LEU A 136 4.72 8.15 8.51
C LEU A 136 3.21 8.02 8.64
N SER A 137 2.69 7.72 9.84
CA SER A 137 1.24 7.68 10.07
C SER A 137 0.61 9.06 9.95
N ASP A 138 1.29 10.10 10.40
CA ASP A 138 0.84 11.49 10.31
C ASP A 138 0.86 11.98 8.85
N TRP A 139 1.93 11.68 8.11
CA TRP A 139 1.99 11.98 6.66
C TRP A 139 0.86 11.26 5.90
N MET A 140 0.63 9.97 6.16
CA MET A 140 -0.50 9.24 5.55
C MET A 140 -1.86 9.80 5.97
N ALA A 141 -2.01 10.32 7.19
CA ALA A 141 -3.25 10.94 7.65
C ALA A 141 -3.58 12.18 6.80
N SER A 142 -2.57 13.01 6.55
CA SER A 142 -2.70 14.22 5.73
C SER A 142 -2.97 13.88 4.27
N HIS A 143 -2.14 12.99 3.69
CA HIS A 143 -2.01 12.93 2.23
C HIS A 143 -2.59 11.69 1.56
N ALA A 144 -2.94 10.66 2.33
CA ALA A 144 -3.44 9.41 1.76
C ALA A 144 -4.95 9.27 2.00
N ARG A 145 -5.69 8.97 0.93
CA ARG A 145 -7.11 8.61 0.96
C ARG A 145 -7.30 7.25 0.34
N VAL A 146 -8.32 6.52 0.78
CA VAL A 146 -8.54 5.15 0.33
C VAL A 146 -9.99 4.90 -0.06
N THR A 147 -10.18 4.08 -1.08
CA THR A 147 -11.47 3.47 -1.43
C THR A 147 -11.30 1.96 -1.55
N TRP A 148 -12.40 1.22 -1.56
CA TRP A 148 -12.39 -0.23 -1.68
C TRP A 148 -13.66 -0.74 -2.36
N THR A 149 -13.55 -1.93 -2.94
CA THR A 149 -14.69 -2.68 -3.49
C THR A 149 -14.61 -4.11 -2.99
N GLU A 150 -15.75 -4.66 -2.58
CA GLU A 150 -15.86 -6.06 -2.17
C GLU A 150 -15.68 -6.98 -3.37
N HIS A 151 -14.88 -8.03 -3.20
CA HIS A 151 -14.71 -9.07 -4.20
C HIS A 151 -14.17 -10.33 -3.54
N HIS A 152 -14.79 -11.49 -3.78
CA HIS A 152 -14.43 -12.74 -3.10
C HIS A 152 -13.07 -13.31 -3.54
N ARG A 153 -12.61 -12.95 -4.73
CA ARG A 153 -11.32 -13.38 -5.31
C ARG A 153 -10.47 -12.18 -5.68
N PRO A 154 -10.11 -11.30 -4.73
CA PRO A 154 -9.61 -9.96 -5.03
C PRO A 154 -8.27 -9.95 -5.80
N TRP A 155 -7.54 -11.06 -5.81
CA TRP A 155 -6.32 -11.23 -6.60
C TRP A 155 -6.55 -11.17 -8.12
N GLU A 156 -7.77 -11.45 -8.62
CA GLU A 156 -8.10 -11.34 -10.04
C GLU A 156 -8.13 -9.86 -10.49
N PRO A 157 -9.00 -8.98 -9.92
CA PRO A 157 -9.00 -7.57 -10.27
C PRO A 157 -7.72 -6.82 -9.87
N GLU A 158 -6.99 -7.24 -8.84
CA GLU A 158 -5.66 -6.65 -8.55
C GLU A 158 -4.66 -6.94 -9.66
N SER A 159 -4.60 -8.20 -10.12
CA SER A 159 -3.70 -8.58 -11.22
C SER A 159 -4.05 -7.80 -12.48
N GLU A 160 -5.34 -7.67 -12.78
CA GLU A 160 -5.81 -6.87 -13.91
C GLU A 160 -5.45 -5.38 -13.77
N ALA A 161 -5.68 -4.79 -12.59
CA ALA A 161 -5.33 -3.39 -12.32
C ALA A 161 -3.83 -3.14 -12.50
N ILE A 162 -2.97 -4.02 -11.98
CA ILE A 162 -1.51 -3.89 -12.09
C ILE A 162 -1.03 -4.02 -13.54
N GLN A 163 -1.70 -4.84 -14.36
CA GLN A 163 -1.35 -4.95 -15.79
C GLN A 163 -1.82 -3.76 -16.62
N ARG A 164 -2.98 -3.19 -16.29
CA ARG A 164 -3.62 -2.15 -17.12
C ARG A 164 -3.28 -0.71 -16.69
N LEU A 165 -3.00 -0.48 -15.41
CA LEU A 165 -2.83 0.85 -14.85
C LEU A 165 -1.36 1.17 -14.56
N ASN A 166 -1.01 2.45 -14.61
CA ASN A 166 0.27 2.91 -14.10
C ASN A 166 0.19 3.09 -12.57
N LEU A 167 0.68 2.09 -11.82
CA LEU A 167 0.68 2.06 -10.35
C LEU A 167 2.12 2.04 -9.81
N PRO A 168 2.80 3.20 -9.74
CA PRO A 168 4.24 3.26 -9.52
C PRO A 168 4.70 2.74 -8.14
N LEU A 169 3.81 2.62 -7.14
CA LEU A 169 4.15 2.10 -5.81
C LEU A 169 3.93 0.59 -5.66
N ASN A 170 3.29 -0.07 -6.64
CA ASN A 170 3.15 -1.52 -6.66
C ASN A 170 4.44 -2.16 -7.20
N LEU A 171 5.03 -3.12 -6.47
CA LEU A 171 6.19 -3.89 -6.95
C LEU A 171 5.82 -5.32 -7.38
N GLN A 172 4.96 -6.01 -6.62
CA GLN A 172 4.58 -7.37 -6.97
C GLN A 172 3.78 -7.37 -8.27
N GLY A 173 4.18 -8.19 -9.25
CA GLY A 173 3.50 -8.30 -10.55
C GLY A 173 3.67 -7.10 -11.49
N ASN A 174 4.45 -6.09 -11.11
CA ASN A 174 4.51 -4.80 -11.79
C ASN A 174 5.89 -4.49 -12.43
N SER A 175 6.62 -5.52 -12.88
CA SER A 175 7.98 -5.34 -13.42
C SER A 175 8.04 -4.63 -14.76
N HIS A 176 6.91 -4.53 -15.46
CA HIS A 176 6.75 -3.75 -16.71
C HIS A 176 6.62 -2.25 -16.46
N ASN A 177 6.35 -1.81 -15.22
CA ASN A 177 6.24 -0.40 -14.88
C ASN A 177 7.61 0.28 -14.94
N ALA A 178 7.68 1.45 -15.56
CA ALA A 178 8.94 2.20 -15.72
C ALA A 178 9.60 2.57 -14.39
N HIS A 179 8.85 2.74 -13.30
CA HIS A 179 9.38 3.06 -11.97
C HIS A 179 9.85 1.83 -11.18
N TYR A 180 9.55 0.62 -11.64
CA TYR A 180 9.79 -0.61 -10.90
C TYR A 180 11.26 -0.79 -10.47
N SER A 181 12.20 -0.58 -11.39
CA SER A 181 13.63 -0.77 -11.14
C SER A 181 14.15 0.23 -10.11
N THR A 182 13.79 1.51 -10.26
CA THR A 182 14.14 2.59 -9.33
C THR A 182 13.60 2.31 -7.92
N LEU A 183 12.31 1.98 -7.80
CA LEU A 183 11.71 1.74 -6.49
C LEU A 183 12.27 0.46 -5.83
N LYS A 184 12.54 -0.58 -6.61
CA LYS A 184 13.19 -1.81 -6.12
C LYS A 184 14.60 -1.53 -5.60
N ALA A 185 15.39 -0.73 -6.32
CA ALA A 185 16.73 -0.34 -5.92
C ALA A 185 16.71 0.48 -4.63
N LEU A 186 15.85 1.51 -4.55
CA LEU A 186 15.67 2.34 -3.35
C LEU A 186 15.37 1.47 -2.12
N ARG A 187 14.39 0.56 -2.21
CA ARG A 187 14.07 -0.35 -1.09
C ARG A 187 15.23 -1.28 -0.73
N ALA A 188 16.02 -1.72 -1.71
CA ALA A 188 17.20 -2.55 -1.45
C ALA A 188 18.28 -1.78 -0.70
N GLU A 189 18.52 -0.52 -1.07
CA GLU A 189 19.47 0.38 -0.42
C GLU A 189 19.10 0.61 1.05
N HIS A 190 17.85 1.02 1.33
CA HIS A 190 17.37 1.20 2.71
C HIS A 190 17.50 -0.08 3.55
N ARG A 191 17.27 -1.26 2.97
CA ARG A 191 17.46 -2.54 3.65
C ARG A 191 18.93 -2.85 3.93
N ALA A 192 19.82 -2.56 2.97
CA ALA A 192 21.25 -2.74 3.15
C ALA A 192 21.78 -1.82 4.27
N MET A 193 21.40 -0.55 4.26
CA MET A 193 21.73 0.41 5.32
C MET A 193 21.20 -0.06 6.68
N ALA A 194 19.95 -0.52 6.77
CA ALA A 194 19.38 -1.03 8.02
C ALA A 194 20.12 -2.25 8.57
N ARG A 195 20.67 -3.10 7.69
CA ARG A 195 21.45 -4.29 8.06
C ARG A 195 22.87 -3.96 8.52
N ALA A 196 23.47 -2.90 7.98
CA ALA A 196 24.80 -2.44 8.38
C ALA A 196 24.79 -1.77 9.78
N LEU A 197 23.66 -1.21 10.20
CA LEU A 197 23.52 -0.56 11.50
C LEU A 197 23.20 -1.56 12.62
N PRO A 198 23.54 -1.27 13.89
CA PRO A 198 23.07 -2.06 15.03
C PRO A 198 21.55 -2.21 15.06
N VAL A 199 21.05 -3.23 15.77
CA VAL A 199 19.61 -3.33 16.08
C VAL A 199 19.23 -2.08 16.91
N ALA A 200 18.12 -1.43 16.54
CA ALA A 200 17.58 -0.29 17.28
C ALA A 200 16.77 -0.74 18.50
#